data_AF-A0A5S5DWB4-F1
#
_entry.id   AF-A0A5S5DWB4-F1
#
_cell.length_a   1.000
_cell.length_b   1.000
_cell.length_c   1.000
_cell.angle_alpha   90.00
_cell.angle_beta   90.00
_cell.angle_gamma   90.00
#
_symmetry.space_group_name_H-M   'P 1'
#
loop_
_entity.id
_entity.type
_entity.pdbx_description
1 polymer ?
#
loop_
_entity_poly.entity_id
_entity_poly.type
_entity_poly.pdbx_seq_one_letter_code
_entity_poly.pdbx_strand_id
1 'polypeptide(L)'
;MLKKYWILIVGFLVFVIYYIHKVFNLSSFSNNVKSYSENNKIDSVISIIDESIGSIGYFNNDHFPIFKAISSLSSVEIIQLHHDFGRRFHNRITGTYKILDTGSWGGFTQSLDLNSILLREFETGQLKELDLIYTNKGLSFPMLK
;
A
#
# COMPACT_ATOMS: atom_id res chain seq x y z
N MET A 1 36.83 -31.08 26.04
CA MET A 1 36.47 -30.71 24.64
C MET A 1 35.52 -29.52 24.51
N LEU A 2 34.75 -29.12 25.54
CA LEU A 2 33.81 -27.97 25.44
C LEU A 2 34.47 -26.59 25.21
N LYS A 3 35.69 -26.35 25.71
CA LYS A 3 36.34 -25.02 25.62
C LYS A 3 36.69 -24.58 24.18
N LYS A 4 36.86 -25.53 23.24
CA LYS A 4 37.18 -25.20 21.83
C LYS A 4 35.99 -24.65 21.06
N TYR A 5 34.76 -25.01 21.44
CA TYR A 5 33.55 -24.56 20.76
C TYR A 5 33.06 -23.19 21.23
N TRP A 6 33.50 -22.72 22.40
CA TRP A 6 33.13 -21.41 22.93
C TRP A 6 33.52 -20.26 22.02
N ILE A 7 34.72 -20.31 21.42
CA ILE A 7 35.19 -19.28 20.48
C ILE A 7 34.37 -19.26 19.19
N LEU A 8 33.96 -20.43 18.70
CA LEU A 8 33.10 -20.54 17.51
C LEU A 8 31.67 -20.04 17.80
N ILE A 9 31.13 -20.33 18.99
CA ILE A 9 29.81 -19.86 19.41
C ILE A 9 29.81 -18.33 19.56
N VAL A 10 30.83 -17.75 20.19
CA VAL A 10 30.96 -16.29 20.33
C VAL A 10 31.11 -15.63 18.96
N GLY A 11 31.93 -16.21 18.07
CA GLY A 11 32.08 -15.70 16.69
C GLY A 11 30.77 -15.72 15.90
N PHE A 12 30.00 -16.81 16.01
CA PHE A 12 28.70 -16.92 15.36
C PHE A 12 27.69 -15.90 15.92
N LEU A 13 27.67 -15.69 17.24
CA LEU A 13 26.80 -14.70 17.88
C LEU A 13 27.11 -13.27 17.43
N VAL A 14 28.39 -12.89 17.33
CA VAL A 14 28.79 -11.57 16.81
C VAL A 14 28.39 -11.41 15.35
N PHE A 15 28.55 -12.46 14.54
CA PHE A 15 28.13 -12.44 13.13
C PHE A 15 26.61 -12.27 13.00
N VAL A 16 25.81 -12.98 13.78
CA VAL A 16 24.35 -12.86 13.80
C VAL A 16 23.92 -11.47 14.25
N ILE A 17 24.51 -10.92 15.31
CA ILE A 17 24.19 -9.56 15.79
C ILE A 17 24.56 -8.52 14.73
N TYR A 18 25.72 -8.63 14.08
CA TYR A 18 26.12 -7.75 12.99
C TYR A 18 25.15 -7.82 11.81
N TYR A 19 24.72 -9.03 11.42
CA TYR A 19 23.80 -9.22 10.32
C TYR A 19 22.40 -8.70 10.63
N ILE A 20 21.89 -8.98 11.83
CA ILE A 20 20.64 -8.42 12.35
C ILE A 20 20.74 -6.89 12.34
N HIS A 21 21.80 -6.30 12.89
CA HIS A 21 21.97 -4.86 12.92
C HIS A 21 22.02 -4.26 11.52
N LYS A 22 22.69 -4.91 10.55
CA LYS A 22 22.74 -4.46 9.16
C LYS A 22 21.41 -4.58 8.43
N VAL A 23 20.64 -5.65 8.67
CA VAL A 23 19.29 -5.85 8.10
C VAL A 23 18.32 -4.82 8.70
N PHE A 24 18.36 -4.57 10.00
CA PHE A 24 17.53 -3.56 10.67
C PHE A 24 17.97 -2.11 10.35
N ASN A 25 19.26 -1.82 10.14
CA ASN A 25 19.70 -0.51 9.65
C ASN A 25 19.47 -0.29 8.15
N LEU A 26 19.14 -1.34 7.38
CA LEU A 26 18.63 -1.16 6.01
C LEU A 26 17.15 -0.81 5.98
N SER A 27 16.39 -1.13 7.05
CA SER A 27 14.99 -0.73 7.18
C SER A 27 14.78 0.72 7.62
N SER A 28 15.84 1.45 7.97
CA SER A 28 15.79 2.91 8.18
C SER A 28 16.09 3.68 6.89
N PHE A 29 15.64 3.15 5.74
CA PHE A 29 15.47 3.98 4.56
C PHE A 29 14.52 5.10 4.95
N SER A 30 15.09 6.30 5.09
CA SER A 30 14.34 7.55 5.13
C SER A 30 13.43 7.54 3.92
N ASN A 31 12.18 7.17 4.15
CA ASN A 31 11.12 7.38 3.21
C ASN A 31 10.91 8.89 3.16
N ASN A 32 11.72 9.58 2.35
CA ASN A 32 11.21 10.73 1.62
C ASN A 32 10.12 10.18 0.69
N VAL A 33 8.97 9.78 1.27
CA VAL A 33 7.76 9.53 0.51
C VAL A 33 7.49 10.88 -0.13
N LYS A 34 7.66 10.94 -1.44
CA LYS A 34 7.26 12.09 -2.20
C LYS A 34 5.75 12.22 -1.93
N SER A 35 5.36 13.29 -1.24
CA SER A 35 3.95 13.51 -0.91
C SER A 35 3.13 13.47 -2.20
N TYR A 36 2.09 12.65 -2.21
CA TYR A 36 1.22 12.43 -3.37
C TYR A 36 0.28 13.62 -3.60
N SER A 37 -0.04 14.35 -2.54
CA SER A 37 -0.95 15.49 -2.55
C SER A 37 -0.39 16.62 -1.69
N GLU A 38 -0.62 17.86 -2.10
CA GLU A 38 -0.35 19.03 -1.24
C GLU A 38 -1.29 19.08 -0.02
N ASN A 39 -2.38 18.32 -0.04
CA ASN A 39 -3.28 18.14 1.08
C ASN A 39 -2.85 16.94 1.94
N ASN A 40 -2.28 17.23 3.12
CA ASN A 40 -1.80 16.22 4.08
C ASN A 40 -2.85 15.15 4.43
N LYS A 41 -4.14 15.51 4.44
CA LYS A 41 -5.21 14.53 4.73
C LYS A 41 -5.38 13.56 3.57
N ILE A 42 -5.35 14.05 2.33
CA ILE A 42 -5.44 13.21 1.13
C ILE A 42 -4.19 12.35 0.99
N ASP A 43 -3.01 12.92 1.22
CA ASP A 43 -1.75 12.20 1.22
C ASP A 43 -1.75 11.02 2.21
N SER A 44 -2.27 11.26 3.43
CA SER A 44 -2.46 10.20 4.43
C SER A 44 -3.42 9.11 3.97
N VAL A 45 -4.54 9.48 3.31
CA VAL A 45 -5.48 8.49 2.76
C VAL A 45 -4.84 7.67 1.63
N ILE A 46 -4.03 8.30 0.77
CA ILE A 46 -3.29 7.61 -0.29
C ILE A 46 -2.30 6.60 0.31
N SER A 47 -1.57 6.97 1.38
CA SER A 47 -0.67 6.04 2.08
C SER A 47 -1.42 4.85 2.65
N ILE A 48 -2.58 5.07 3.28
CA ILE A 48 -3.41 3.98 3.80
C ILE A 48 -3.84 3.04 2.67
N ILE A 49 -4.25 3.59 1.52
CA ILE A 49 -4.63 2.78 0.36
C ILE A 49 -3.42 1.97 -0.13
N ASP A 50 -2.26 2.60 -0.34
CA ASP A 50 -1.05 1.93 -0.83
C ASP A 50 -0.55 0.84 0.13
N GLU A 51 -0.63 1.06 1.44
CA GLU A 51 -0.29 0.07 2.47
C GLU A 51 -1.28 -1.10 2.48
N SER A 52 -2.58 -0.82 2.38
CA SER A 52 -3.65 -1.83 2.39
C SER A 52 -3.70 -2.67 1.10
N ILE A 53 -3.29 -2.14 -0.06
CA ILE A 53 -3.20 -2.92 -1.31
C ILE A 53 -1.83 -3.56 -1.51
N GLY A 54 -0.80 -3.05 -0.81
CA GLY A 54 0.58 -3.52 -0.90
C GLY A 54 0.91 -4.70 0.00
N SER A 55 0.04 -5.04 0.97
CA SER A 55 0.20 -6.24 1.79
C SER A 55 0.13 -7.48 0.90
N ILE A 56 1.17 -8.32 0.99
CA ILE A 56 1.25 -9.56 0.21
C ILE A 56 0.12 -10.48 0.69
N GLY A 57 -0.86 -10.71 -0.18
CA GLY A 57 -2.00 -11.59 0.07
C GLY A 57 -3.28 -10.79 0.28
N TYR A 58 -4.25 -11.02 -0.59
CA TYR A 58 -5.62 -10.51 -0.56
C TYR A 58 -6.36 -11.00 0.70
N PHE A 59 -6.06 -10.44 1.87
CA PHE A 59 -6.82 -10.73 3.08
C PHE A 59 -7.92 -9.68 3.23
N ASN A 60 -9.15 -10.08 2.90
CA ASN A 60 -10.37 -9.27 2.89
C ASN A 60 -10.61 -8.34 4.10
N ASN A 61 -10.01 -8.62 5.26
CA ASN A 61 -10.10 -7.78 6.46
C ASN A 61 -9.16 -6.55 6.45
N ASP A 62 -8.16 -6.52 5.57
CA ASP A 62 -7.15 -5.45 5.50
C ASP A 62 -7.65 -4.18 4.78
N HIS A 63 -8.88 -4.22 4.26
CA HIS A 63 -9.46 -3.12 3.48
C HIS A 63 -10.40 -2.19 4.28
N PHE A 64 -10.79 -2.56 5.51
CA PHE A 64 -11.56 -1.68 6.40
C PHE A 64 -10.90 -0.32 6.68
N PRO A 65 -9.56 -0.22 6.84
CA PRO A 65 -8.88 1.06 6.96
C PRO A 65 -9.19 2.02 5.80
N ILE A 66 -9.37 1.49 4.58
CA ILE A 66 -9.71 2.29 3.39
C ILE A 66 -11.10 2.91 3.53
N PHE A 67 -12.11 2.15 3.98
CA PHE A 67 -13.46 2.70 4.20
C PHE A 67 -13.47 3.81 5.25
N LYS A 68 -12.77 3.59 6.36
CA LYS A 68 -12.65 4.58 7.43
C LYS A 68 -11.92 5.85 6.94
N ALA A 69 -10.86 5.67 6.16
CA ALA A 69 -10.09 6.76 5.59
C ALA A 69 -10.94 7.59 4.61
N ILE A 70 -11.59 6.95 3.63
CA ILE A 70 -12.42 7.63 2.62
C ILE A 70 -13.66 8.27 3.25
N SER A 71 -14.34 7.60 4.20
CA SER A 71 -15.53 8.16 4.86
C SER A 71 -15.26 9.44 5.66
N SER A 72 -14.02 9.62 6.14
CA SER A 72 -13.57 10.83 6.82
C SER A 72 -13.41 12.05 5.89
N LEU A 73 -13.38 11.83 4.58
CA LEU A 73 -13.24 12.89 3.58
C LEU A 73 -14.58 13.58 3.29
N SER A 74 -14.49 14.86 2.91
CA SER A 74 -15.57 15.61 2.27
C SER A 74 -15.69 15.23 0.79
N SER A 75 -16.78 15.65 0.13
CA SER A 75 -16.97 15.38 -1.30
C SER A 75 -15.84 15.96 -2.17
N VAL A 76 -15.40 17.19 -1.87
CA VAL A 76 -14.28 17.84 -2.56
C VAL A 76 -12.97 17.08 -2.34
N GLU A 77 -12.71 16.62 -1.12
CA GLU A 77 -11.51 15.84 -0.81
C GLU A 77 -11.53 14.45 -1.47
N ILE A 78 -12.69 13.82 -1.66
CA ILE A 78 -12.81 12.55 -2.40
C ILE A 78 -12.50 12.78 -3.89
N ILE A 79 -13.02 13.85 -4.49
CA ILE A 79 -12.70 14.21 -5.87
C ILE A 79 -11.19 14.45 -6.01
N GLN A 80 -10.62 15.22 -5.09
CA GLN A 80 -9.19 15.50 -5.09
C GLN A 80 -8.36 14.23 -4.84
N LEU A 81 -8.82 13.30 -4.00
CA LEU A 81 -8.19 11.99 -3.82
C LEU A 81 -8.10 11.22 -5.15
N HIS A 82 -9.18 11.16 -5.93
CA HIS A 82 -9.16 10.48 -7.24
C HIS A 82 -8.21 11.14 -8.24
N HIS A 83 -8.06 12.46 -8.15
CA HIS A 83 -7.12 13.21 -8.97
C HIS A 83 -5.66 12.96 -8.54
N ASP A 84 -5.37 13.11 -7.25
CA ASP A 84 -4.01 13.10 -6.69
C ASP A 84 -3.44 11.68 -6.53
N PHE A 85 -4.30 10.66 -6.38
CA PHE A 85 -3.87 9.27 -6.30
C PHE A 85 -3.07 8.84 -7.54
N GLY A 86 -3.43 9.38 -8.71
CA GLY A 86 -2.77 9.09 -9.97
C GLY A 86 -2.96 7.63 -10.41
N ARG A 87 -1.87 6.95 -10.75
CA ARG A 87 -1.90 5.55 -11.22
C ARG A 87 -0.98 4.65 -10.39
N ARG A 88 -1.35 3.38 -10.31
CA ARG A 88 -0.49 2.29 -9.81
C ARG A 88 -0.36 1.22 -10.88
N PHE A 89 0.80 0.60 -10.92
CA PHE A 89 1.14 -0.51 -11.79
C PHE A 89 0.92 -1.80 -11.01
N HIS A 90 -0.04 -2.61 -11.45
CA HIS A 90 -0.36 -3.91 -10.88
C HIS A 90 0.32 -5.01 -11.66
N ASN A 91 1.08 -5.86 -10.98
CA ASN A 91 1.61 -7.08 -11.56
C ASN A 91 0.63 -8.22 -11.32
N ARG A 92 0.04 -8.74 -12.40
CA ARG A 92 -0.96 -9.82 -12.33
C ARG A 92 -0.40 -11.15 -11.82
N ILE A 93 0.90 -11.39 -11.94
CA ILE A 93 1.55 -12.63 -11.51
C ILE A 93 1.80 -12.60 -10.01
N THR A 94 2.35 -11.50 -9.49
CA THR A 94 2.70 -11.38 -8.06
C THR A 94 1.58 -10.79 -7.22
N GLY A 95 0.53 -10.22 -7.84
CA GLY A 95 -0.56 -9.54 -7.16
C GLY A 95 -0.19 -8.19 -6.56
N THR A 96 1.01 -7.66 -6.87
CA THR A 96 1.56 -6.49 -6.18
C THR A 96 1.39 -5.19 -6.96
N TYR A 97 1.31 -4.10 -6.21
CA TYR A 97 1.21 -2.74 -6.73
C TYR A 97 2.54 -1.98 -6.60
N LYS A 98 2.84 -1.14 -7.59
CA LYS A 98 3.95 -0.19 -7.56
C LYS A 98 3.55 1.15 -8.16
N ILE A 99 4.18 2.22 -7.73
CA ILE A 99 3.99 3.56 -8.29
C ILE A 99 4.68 3.68 -9.66
N LEU A 100 5.81 2.98 -9.84
CA LEU A 100 6.61 2.99 -11.06
C LEU A 100 6.83 1.56 -11.56
N ASP A 101 6.64 1.35 -12.86
CA ASP A 101 7.11 0.15 -13.54
C ASP A 101 8.60 0.29 -13.85
N THR A 102 9.45 -0.38 -13.07
CA THR A 102 10.91 -0.35 -13.26
C THR A 102 11.39 -1.32 -14.35
N GLY A 103 10.49 -1.82 -15.21
CA GLY A 103 10.83 -2.71 -16.32
C GLY A 103 11.10 -4.17 -15.92
N SER A 104 11.11 -4.45 -14.62
CA SER A 104 11.30 -5.80 -14.05
C SER A 104 10.08 -6.71 -14.18
N TRP A 105 8.91 -6.17 -14.52
CA TRP A 105 7.63 -6.89 -14.49
C TRP A 105 7.11 -7.34 -15.87
N GLY A 106 7.81 -6.95 -16.95
CA GLY A 106 7.46 -7.36 -18.32
C GLY A 106 6.03 -6.96 -18.72
N GLY A 107 5.54 -7.46 -19.85
CA GLY A 107 4.20 -7.16 -20.39
C GLY A 107 3.00 -7.60 -19.53
N PHE A 108 3.22 -8.01 -18.27
CA PHE A 108 2.19 -8.46 -17.33
C PHE A 108 1.73 -7.35 -16.37
N THR A 109 2.30 -6.15 -16.50
CA THR A 109 1.90 -4.97 -15.74
C THR A 109 0.65 -4.33 -16.32
N GLN A 110 -0.33 -4.02 -15.46
CA GLN A 110 -1.48 -3.20 -15.81
C GLN A 110 -1.45 -1.87 -15.04
N SER A 111 -1.64 -0.75 -15.74
CA SER A 111 -1.81 0.55 -15.10
C SER A 111 -3.27 0.72 -14.66
N LEU A 112 -3.49 0.98 -13.38
CA LEU A 112 -4.80 1.11 -12.74
C LEU A 112 -4.89 2.44 -12.00
N ASP A 113 -6.04 3.10 -12.10
CA ASP A 113 -6.40 4.25 -11.26
C ASP A 113 -7.13 3.78 -9.99
N LEU A 114 -7.44 4.71 -9.09
CA LEU A 114 -8.10 4.40 -7.83
C LEU A 114 -9.41 3.62 -8.02
N ASN A 115 -10.28 4.06 -8.92
CA ASN A 115 -11.53 3.34 -9.23
C ASN A 115 -11.26 1.89 -9.65
N SER A 116 -10.30 1.68 -10.55
CA SER A 116 -9.98 0.35 -11.05
C SER A 116 -9.38 -0.56 -9.98
N ILE A 117 -8.65 0.02 -9.02
CA ILE A 117 -8.14 -0.70 -7.85
C ILE A 117 -9.30 -1.06 -6.92
N LEU A 118 -10.13 -0.09 -6.54
CA LEU A 118 -11.28 -0.34 -5.66
C LEU A 118 -12.22 -1.39 -6.24
N LEU A 119 -12.52 -1.35 -7.54
CA LEU A 119 -13.37 -2.35 -8.20
C LEU A 119 -12.74 -3.74 -8.30
N ARG A 120 -11.41 -3.83 -8.27
CA ARG A 120 -10.68 -5.10 -8.39
C ARG A 120 -10.47 -5.77 -7.04
N GLU A 121 -10.08 -4.98 -6.05
CA GLU A 121 -9.62 -5.48 -4.75
C GLU A 121 -10.79 -5.80 -3.81
N PHE A 122 -11.97 -5.20 -4.03
CA PHE A 122 -13.08 -5.30 -3.11
C PHE A 122 -14.18 -6.22 -3.64
N GLU A 123 -14.75 -7.03 -2.75
CA GLU A 123 -15.89 -7.89 -3.05
C GLU A 123 -17.20 -7.10 -3.16
N THR A 124 -18.25 -7.70 -3.75
CA THR A 124 -19.55 -7.04 -3.96
C THR A 124 -20.15 -6.41 -2.70
N GLY A 125 -20.00 -7.03 -1.52
CA GLY A 125 -20.50 -6.46 -0.26
C GLY A 125 -19.75 -5.19 0.15
N GLN A 126 -18.43 -5.21 -0.02
CA GLN A 126 -17.54 -4.08 0.25
C GLN A 126 -17.73 -2.93 -0.75
N LEU A 127 -17.97 -3.25 -2.03
CA LEU A 127 -18.29 -2.26 -3.04
C LEU A 127 -19.59 -1.51 -2.73
N LYS A 128 -20.59 -2.18 -2.12
CA LYS A 128 -21.82 -1.51 -1.66
C LYS A 128 -21.56 -0.56 -0.50
N GLU A 129 -20.63 -0.91 0.40
CA GLU A 129 -20.24 -0.01 1.48
C GLU A 129 -19.51 1.23 0.95
N LEU A 130 -18.61 1.06 -0.01
CA LEU A 130 -18.00 2.18 -0.73
C LEU A 130 -19.04 3.03 -1.45
N ASP A 131 -19.97 2.41 -2.17
CA ASP A 131 -21.05 3.15 -2.84
C ASP A 131 -21.89 3.97 -1.85
N LEU A 132 -22.22 3.40 -0.69
CA LEU A 132 -22.90 4.13 0.38
C LEU A 132 -22.08 5.31 0.90
N ILE A 133 -20.76 5.14 1.08
CA ILE A 133 -19.87 6.22 1.50
C ILE A 133 -19.90 7.37 0.48
N TYR A 134 -19.80 7.07 -0.81
CA TYR A 134 -19.76 8.08 -1.87
C TYR A 134 -21.11 8.78 -2.02
N THR A 135 -22.20 8.02 -2.07
CA THR A 135 -23.56 8.54 -2.21
C THR A 135 -23.98 9.40 -1.02
N ASN A 136 -23.59 9.05 0.20
CA ASN A 136 -23.79 9.89 1.40
C ASN A 136 -23.07 11.25 1.31
N LYS A 137 -22.06 11.38 0.45
CA LYS A 137 -21.35 12.63 0.17
C LYS A 137 -21.85 13.32 -1.10
N GLY A 138 -22.91 12.80 -1.73
CA GLY A 138 -23.46 13.34 -2.98
C GLY A 138 -22.63 12.99 -4.22
N LEU A 139 -21.80 11.95 -4.16
CA LEU A 139 -20.98 11.46 -5.26
C LEU A 139 -21.51 10.13 -5.79
N SER A 140 -21.13 9.77 -7.02
CA SER A 140 -21.37 8.44 -7.58
C SER A 140 -20.14 7.54 -7.41
N PHE A 141 -20.37 6.23 -7.27
CA PHE A 141 -19.32 5.23 -7.28
C PHE A 141 -19.61 4.13 -8.34
N PRO A 142 -18.63 3.75 -9.18
CA PRO A 142 -17.31 4.36 -9.33
C PRO A 142 -17.41 5.80 -9.84
N MET A 143 -16.42 6.65 -9.50
CA MET A 143 -16.43 8.03 -9.98
C MET A 143 -16.25 8.07 -11.50
N LEU A 144 -17.17 8.72 -12.20
CA LEU A 144 -16.97 9.03 -13.62
C LEU A 144 -15.87 10.10 -13.73
N LYS A 145 -14.85 9.83 -14.55
CA LYS A 145 -13.80 10.79 -14.89
C LYS A 145 -14.31 11.88 -15.82
#